data_AF-A0A8E0RIP5-F1
#
_entry.id   AF-A0A8E0RIP5-F1
#
_cell.length_a   1.000
_cell.length_b   1.000
_cell.length_c   1.000
_cell.angle_alpha   90.00
_cell.angle_beta   90.00
_cell.angle_gamma   90.00
#
_symmetry.space_group_name_H-M   'P 1'
#
loop_
_entity.id
_entity.type
_entity.pdbx_description
1 polymer ?
#
loop_
_entity_poly.entity_id
_entity_poly.type
_entity_poly.pdbx_seq_one_letter_code
_entity_poly.pdbx_strand_id
1 'polypeptide(L)'
;GPADAALSEADHPPISVSPDPDWDIVGESAFTVPANVIKPGVDQGDSKSVPTDEPLRLSIIQRLEIQHVKPKIITPNVFQARWINVAKLKNTEKRKAISEILCDIQPDTLPTVIGIKLDAFMLDEIIQALEWLCNTETPCSTVLDFTYETLMYLSQVPRFNCVLLLVSDETIRAINILLELLQRHGSDEQHKEWKKLRKLRENYTTGF
;
A
#
# COMPACT_ATOMS: atom_id res chain seq x y z
N GLY A 1 -36.00 46.93 42.53
CA GLY A 1 -35.12 46.47 43.62
C GLY A 1 -33.87 45.93 42.96
N PRO A 2 -32.69 46.50 43.26
CA PRO A 2 -31.42 46.13 42.67
C PRO A 2 -30.78 44.96 43.44
N ALA A 3 -29.96 44.15 42.77
CA ALA A 3 -28.76 43.53 43.33
C ALA A 3 -28.02 42.76 42.23
N ASP A 4 -26.90 43.34 41.80
CA ASP A 4 -25.79 42.66 41.15
C ASP A 4 -25.17 41.58 42.04
N ALA A 5 -24.75 40.48 41.43
CA ALA A 5 -23.61 39.64 41.81
C ALA A 5 -23.31 38.75 40.58
N ALA A 6 -22.43 39.14 39.66
CA ALA A 6 -20.96 39.10 39.74
C ALA A 6 -20.38 37.69 39.99
N LEU A 7 -19.69 37.21 38.95
CA LEU A 7 -18.46 36.40 38.96
C LEU A 7 -18.54 34.94 39.45
N SER A 8 -18.31 34.01 38.53
CA SER A 8 -17.05 33.26 38.52
C SER A 8 -16.86 32.56 37.17
N GLU A 9 -16.02 33.14 36.32
CA GLU A 9 -15.22 32.37 35.36
C GLU A 9 -14.45 31.31 36.16
N ALA A 10 -14.62 30.04 35.81
CA ALA A 10 -13.69 29.01 36.24
C ALA A 10 -12.69 28.84 35.10
N ASP A 11 -11.67 29.69 35.14
CA ASP A 11 -10.40 29.48 34.46
C ASP A 11 -9.87 28.09 34.83
N HIS A 12 -9.97 27.13 33.91
CA HIS A 12 -9.16 25.93 34.00
C HIS A 12 -7.75 26.30 33.54
N PRO A 13 -6.73 26.27 34.43
CA PRO A 13 -5.36 26.47 34.01
C PRO A 13 -4.94 25.34 33.05
N PRO A 14 -4.11 25.62 32.04
CA PRO A 14 -3.60 24.58 31.15
C PRO A 14 -2.84 23.54 31.95
N ILE A 15 -3.12 22.27 31.68
CA ILE A 15 -2.40 21.13 32.25
C ILE A 15 -0.94 21.26 31.81
N SER A 16 -0.08 21.60 32.77
CA SER A 16 1.37 21.64 32.63
C SER A 16 1.88 20.21 32.48
N VAL A 17 2.16 19.79 31.25
CA VAL A 17 3.00 18.61 30.98
C VAL A 17 4.45 19.01 31.20
N SER A 18 5.01 18.58 32.34
CA SER A 18 6.45 18.64 32.56
C SER A 18 7.15 17.74 31.54
N PRO A 19 8.21 18.21 30.87
CA PRO A 19 9.03 17.35 30.03
C PRO A 19 9.90 16.46 30.93
N ASP A 20 9.73 15.14 30.82
CA ASP A 20 10.67 14.17 31.36
C ASP A 20 12.04 14.35 30.67
N PRO A 21 13.13 14.66 31.40
CA PRO A 21 14.45 14.80 30.83
C PRO A 21 15.27 13.54 31.17
N ASP A 22 15.27 12.52 30.31
CA ASP A 22 16.19 11.37 30.42
C ASP A 22 16.46 10.72 29.06
N TRP A 23 16.92 11.52 28.09
CA TRP A 23 17.64 10.99 26.92
C TRP A 23 19.11 11.36 27.06
N ASP A 24 19.80 10.65 27.95
CA ASP A 24 21.24 10.69 28.04
C ASP A 24 21.87 10.07 26.78
N ILE A 25 22.76 10.86 26.20
CA ILE A 25 23.62 10.60 25.07
C ILE A 25 24.74 9.64 25.49
N VAL A 26 24.81 8.43 24.93
CA VAL A 26 26.04 7.65 24.73
C VAL A 26 25.76 6.63 23.62
N GLY A 27 26.54 6.40 22.57
CA GLY A 27 27.84 6.90 22.15
C GLY A 27 28.06 6.53 20.68
N GLU A 28 28.85 7.35 20.00
CA GLU A 28 29.29 7.17 18.63
C GLU A 28 30.03 5.84 18.48
N SER A 29 29.65 5.04 17.49
CA SER A 29 30.50 3.97 16.97
C SER A 29 30.67 4.19 15.49
N ALA A 30 31.87 4.64 15.13
CA ALA A 30 32.32 4.90 13.78
C ALA A 30 32.10 3.68 12.88
N PHE A 31 31.33 3.85 11.81
CA PHE A 31 31.30 2.90 10.70
C PHE A 31 32.53 3.11 9.83
N THR A 32 33.49 2.21 9.99
CA THR A 32 34.64 2.06 9.09
C THR A 32 34.18 1.50 7.75
N VAL A 33 34.43 2.23 6.67
CA VAL A 33 34.31 1.75 5.28
C VAL A 33 35.59 0.97 4.91
N PRO A 34 35.50 -0.24 4.34
CA PRO A 34 36.60 -0.79 3.56
C PRO A 34 36.35 -0.55 2.07
N ALA A 35 37.35 0.07 1.45
CA ALA A 35 37.45 0.36 0.03
C ALA A 35 37.50 -0.91 -0.84
N ASN A 36 36.95 -0.76 -2.05
CA ASN A 36 37.09 -1.67 -3.20
C ASN A 36 38.53 -2.17 -3.38
N VAL A 37 38.67 -3.50 -3.56
CA VAL A 37 39.76 -4.09 -4.33
C VAL A 37 39.14 -4.95 -5.42
N ILE A 38 39.13 -4.42 -6.64
CA ILE A 38 38.86 -5.18 -7.87
C ILE A 38 40.15 -5.91 -8.23
N LYS A 39 40.08 -7.23 -8.48
CA LYS A 39 40.93 -7.89 -9.47
C LYS A 39 40.12 -8.93 -10.27
N PRO A 40 40.46 -9.13 -11.57
CA PRO A 40 39.65 -9.84 -12.54
C PRO A 40 39.99 -11.34 -12.59
N GLY A 41 39.03 -12.16 -12.95
CA GLY A 41 39.21 -13.59 -13.20
C GLY A 41 37.89 -14.24 -13.59
N VAL A 42 37.83 -14.69 -14.84
CA VAL A 42 36.71 -15.30 -15.55
C VAL A 42 36.31 -16.63 -14.91
N ASP A 43 35.01 -16.87 -14.73
CA ASP A 43 34.38 -18.12 -15.18
C ASP A 43 32.85 -18.06 -15.21
N GLN A 44 32.34 -18.71 -16.24
CA GLN A 44 30.97 -18.78 -16.71
C GLN A 44 30.02 -19.43 -15.72
N GLY A 45 28.80 -18.92 -15.71
CA GLY A 45 27.65 -19.57 -15.10
C GLY A 45 26.52 -18.57 -14.98
N ASP A 46 25.78 -18.41 -16.08
CA ASP A 46 24.48 -17.73 -16.14
C ASP A 46 23.52 -18.40 -15.15
N SER A 47 23.68 -18.08 -13.88
CA SER A 47 22.69 -18.32 -12.86
C SER A 47 21.79 -17.10 -12.91
N LYS A 48 20.77 -17.16 -13.78
CA LYS A 48 19.55 -16.39 -13.56
C LYS A 48 19.12 -16.74 -12.14
N SER A 49 19.49 -15.88 -11.19
CA SER A 49 18.96 -15.94 -9.84
C SER A 49 17.45 -15.81 -10.04
N VAL A 50 16.74 -16.90 -9.78
CA VAL A 50 15.29 -16.85 -9.61
C VAL A 50 15.07 -15.71 -8.62
N PRO A 51 14.29 -14.67 -8.96
CA PRO A 51 13.99 -13.62 -8.01
C PRO A 51 13.46 -14.32 -6.77
N THR A 52 14.11 -14.12 -5.62
CA THR A 52 13.83 -14.83 -4.35
C THR A 52 12.34 -14.79 -3.94
N ASP A 53 11.58 -13.89 -4.55
CA ASP A 53 10.17 -13.61 -4.29
C ASP A 53 9.18 -14.35 -5.22
N GLU A 54 9.65 -15.01 -6.28
CA GLU A 54 8.79 -15.63 -7.30
C GLU A 54 7.80 -16.69 -6.75
N PRO A 55 8.22 -17.60 -5.85
CA PRO A 55 7.30 -18.56 -5.24
C PRO A 55 6.17 -17.89 -4.44
N LEU A 56 6.47 -16.75 -3.80
CA LEU A 56 5.49 -16.01 -3.01
C LEU A 56 4.45 -15.36 -3.92
N ARG A 57 4.88 -14.79 -5.06
CA ARG A 57 3.98 -14.22 -6.07
C ARG A 57 3.09 -15.28 -6.69
N LEU A 58 3.67 -16.42 -7.11
CA LEU A 58 2.91 -17.53 -7.68
C LEU A 58 1.81 -18.03 -6.72
N SER A 59 2.08 -18.05 -5.41
CA SER A 59 1.06 -18.41 -4.42
C SER A 59 -0.13 -17.45 -4.36
N ILE A 60 0.08 -16.16 -4.64
CA ILE A 60 -0.99 -15.15 -4.76
C ILE A 60 -1.77 -15.36 -6.06
N ILE A 61 -1.07 -15.56 -7.18
CA ILE A 61 -1.70 -15.78 -8.48
C ILE A 61 -2.62 -17.01 -8.43
N GLN A 62 -2.13 -18.11 -7.88
CA GLN A 62 -2.93 -19.33 -7.68
C GLN A 62 -4.15 -19.06 -6.80
N ARG A 63 -4.03 -18.20 -5.78
CA ARG A 63 -5.16 -17.83 -4.92
C ARG A 63 -6.21 -17.02 -5.67
N LEU A 64 -5.80 -16.07 -6.50
CA LEU A 64 -6.68 -15.27 -7.34
C LEU A 64 -7.50 -16.15 -8.30
N GLU A 65 -6.86 -17.15 -8.91
CA GLU A 65 -7.53 -18.12 -9.80
C GLU A 65 -8.60 -18.96 -9.06
N ILE A 66 -8.36 -19.33 -7.80
CA ILE A 66 -9.26 -20.17 -7.01
C ILE A 66 -10.42 -19.36 -6.38
N GLN A 67 -10.23 -18.07 -6.10
CA GLN A 67 -11.20 -17.27 -5.34
C GLN A 67 -12.54 -17.06 -6.04
N HIS A 68 -12.62 -17.23 -7.36
CA HIS A 68 -13.88 -17.27 -8.09
C HIS A 68 -14.86 -18.35 -7.57
N VAL A 69 -14.39 -19.31 -6.76
CA VAL A 69 -15.20 -20.43 -6.25
C VAL A 69 -15.90 -20.12 -4.91
N LYS A 70 -15.38 -19.21 -4.07
CA LYS A 70 -16.07 -18.78 -2.82
C LYS A 70 -15.44 -17.53 -2.18
N PRO A 71 -16.13 -16.38 -2.17
CA PRO A 71 -15.72 -15.21 -1.41
C PRO A 71 -15.55 -15.50 0.07
N LYS A 72 -14.40 -15.14 0.66
CA LYS A 72 -14.34 -14.89 2.09
C LYS A 72 -14.87 -13.48 2.33
N ILE A 73 -15.80 -13.32 3.26
CA ILE A 73 -16.31 -11.99 3.63
C ILE A 73 -15.43 -11.48 4.77
N ILE A 74 -14.56 -10.51 4.47
CA ILE A 74 -13.81 -9.77 5.50
C ILE A 74 -14.65 -8.61 6.01
N THR A 75 -14.81 -8.52 7.32
CA THR A 75 -15.41 -7.34 7.97
C THR A 75 -14.34 -6.28 8.26
N PRO A 76 -14.70 -4.99 8.45
CA PRO A 76 -13.74 -3.93 8.79
C PRO A 76 -12.88 -4.23 10.03
N ASN A 77 -13.41 -4.98 11.00
CA ASN A 77 -12.68 -5.37 12.21
C ASN A 77 -11.64 -6.47 11.91
N VAL A 78 -12.00 -7.45 11.07
CA VAL A 78 -11.06 -8.49 10.62
C VAL A 78 -9.95 -7.88 9.78
N PHE A 79 -10.29 -6.94 8.89
CA PHE A 79 -9.30 -6.18 8.12
C PHE A 79 -8.32 -5.47 9.04
N GLN A 80 -8.81 -4.69 10.01
CA GLN A 80 -7.95 -3.96 10.94
C GLN A 80 -7.01 -4.88 11.72
N ALA A 81 -7.54 -5.99 12.25
CA ALA A 81 -6.74 -6.95 13.02
C ALA A 81 -5.63 -7.57 12.17
N ARG A 82 -5.92 -7.89 10.90
CA ARG A 82 -4.90 -8.39 9.96
C ARG A 82 -3.89 -7.30 9.60
N TRP A 83 -4.36 -6.09 9.31
CA TRP A 83 -3.52 -4.96 8.94
C TRP A 83 -2.50 -4.60 10.03
N ILE A 84 -2.91 -4.60 11.31
CA ILE A 84 -1.99 -4.35 12.43
C ILE A 84 -0.85 -5.38 12.47
N ASN A 85 -1.09 -6.62 12.06
CA ASN A 85 -0.05 -7.64 12.03
C ASN A 85 0.89 -7.51 10.82
N VAL A 86 0.44 -6.88 9.74
CA VAL A 86 1.26 -6.59 8.54
C VAL A 86 2.45 -5.68 8.90
N ALA A 87 2.25 -4.71 9.79
CA ALA A 87 3.31 -3.77 10.20
C ALA A 87 4.54 -4.46 10.83
N LYS A 88 4.38 -5.69 11.32
CA LYS A 88 5.46 -6.49 11.94
C LYS A 88 6.28 -7.29 10.91
N LEU A 89 5.81 -7.38 9.66
CA LEU A 89 6.43 -8.19 8.63
C LEU A 89 7.51 -7.43 7.86
N LYS A 90 8.47 -8.18 7.32
CA LYS A 90 9.54 -7.63 6.46
C LYS A 90 9.08 -7.54 5.01
N ASN A 91 9.71 -6.64 4.26
CA ASN A 91 9.36 -6.19 2.90
C ASN A 91 8.53 -7.19 2.04
N THR A 92 9.13 -8.31 1.58
CA THR A 92 8.41 -9.26 0.71
C THR A 92 7.25 -9.98 1.39
N GLU A 93 7.42 -10.40 2.65
CA GLU A 93 6.35 -11.04 3.43
C GLU A 93 5.20 -10.07 3.69
N LYS A 94 5.52 -8.79 3.90
CA LYS A 94 4.56 -7.71 4.06
C LYS A 94 3.73 -7.53 2.80
N ARG A 95 4.37 -7.40 1.64
CA ARG A 95 3.69 -7.30 0.32
C ARG A 95 2.78 -8.49 0.07
N LYS A 96 3.29 -9.71 0.31
CA LYS A 96 2.48 -10.94 0.22
C LYS A 96 1.25 -10.85 1.12
N ALA A 97 1.41 -10.53 2.40
CA ALA A 97 0.31 -10.47 3.36
C ALA A 97 -0.74 -9.41 2.98
N ILE A 98 -0.30 -8.25 2.47
CA ILE A 98 -1.20 -7.22 1.94
C ILE A 98 -1.99 -7.77 0.76
N SER A 99 -1.34 -8.41 -0.22
CA SER A 99 -2.02 -9.01 -1.36
C SER A 99 -3.01 -10.09 -0.93
N GLU A 100 -2.68 -10.95 0.06
CA GLU A 100 -3.61 -11.95 0.58
C GLU A 100 -4.83 -11.34 1.28
N ILE A 101 -4.64 -10.24 2.03
CA ILE A 101 -5.74 -9.50 2.65
C ILE A 101 -6.65 -8.95 1.57
N LEU A 102 -6.09 -8.30 0.55
CA LEU A 102 -6.85 -7.71 -0.55
C LEU A 102 -7.58 -8.76 -1.38
N CYS A 103 -6.95 -9.91 -1.66
CA CYS A 103 -7.62 -11.05 -2.28
C CYS A 103 -8.85 -11.46 -1.45
N ASP A 104 -8.72 -11.56 -0.14
CA ASP A 104 -9.84 -11.98 0.72
C ASP A 104 -10.97 -10.95 0.83
N ILE A 105 -10.87 -9.76 0.21
CA ILE A 105 -11.92 -8.75 0.18
C ILE A 105 -12.63 -8.79 -1.17
N GLN A 106 -13.97 -8.79 -1.16
CA GLN A 106 -14.71 -8.61 -2.42
C GLN A 106 -14.50 -7.19 -2.94
N PRO A 107 -14.16 -7.00 -4.23
CA PRO A 107 -13.78 -5.70 -4.78
C PRO A 107 -14.78 -4.58 -4.45
N ASP A 108 -16.07 -4.85 -4.62
CA ASP A 108 -17.18 -3.92 -4.35
C ASP A 108 -17.32 -3.53 -2.86
N THR A 109 -16.89 -4.40 -1.95
CA THR A 109 -16.91 -4.14 -0.51
C THR A 109 -15.65 -3.43 0.01
N LEU A 110 -14.57 -3.37 -0.79
CA LEU A 110 -13.29 -2.76 -0.40
C LEU A 110 -13.44 -1.33 0.17
N PRO A 111 -14.24 -0.42 -0.44
CA PRO A 111 -14.42 0.93 0.09
C PRO A 111 -15.00 0.95 1.50
N THR A 112 -15.90 0.00 1.79
CA THR A 112 -16.56 -0.13 3.10
C THR A 112 -15.65 -0.79 4.13
N VAL A 113 -14.86 -1.80 3.72
CA VAL A 113 -13.95 -2.54 4.59
C VAL A 113 -12.82 -1.65 5.11
N ILE A 114 -12.21 -0.85 4.23
CA ILE A 114 -11.18 0.12 4.60
C ILE A 114 -11.81 1.35 5.25
N GLY A 115 -12.83 1.92 4.60
CA GLY A 115 -13.59 3.07 5.10
C GLY A 115 -12.70 4.28 5.42
N ILE A 116 -13.02 4.98 6.51
CA ILE A 116 -12.29 6.18 6.94
C ILE A 116 -10.86 5.93 7.45
N LYS A 117 -10.44 4.65 7.53
CA LYS A 117 -9.14 4.25 8.07
C LYS A 117 -8.03 4.28 7.03
N LEU A 118 -8.36 4.55 5.76
CA LEU A 118 -7.34 4.77 4.75
C LEU A 118 -6.49 5.98 5.14
N ASP A 119 -5.19 5.75 5.25
CA ASP A 119 -4.16 6.76 5.44
C ASP A 119 -3.09 6.63 4.34
N ALA A 120 -2.18 7.60 4.27
CA ALA A 120 -1.17 7.67 3.21
C ALA A 120 -0.23 6.46 3.23
N PHE A 121 0.16 6.02 4.42
CA PHE A 121 1.02 4.86 4.60
C PHE A 121 0.33 3.57 4.15
N MET A 122 -0.96 3.41 4.44
CA MET A 122 -1.76 2.29 3.99
C MET A 122 -1.88 2.28 2.46
N LEU A 123 -2.13 3.45 1.85
CA LEU A 123 -2.19 3.56 0.39
C LEU A 123 -0.82 3.23 -0.24
N ASP A 124 0.28 3.76 0.30
CA ASP A 124 1.65 3.45 -0.13
C ASP A 124 1.88 1.94 -0.15
N GLU A 125 1.66 1.27 0.99
CA GLU A 125 1.89 -0.17 1.14
C GLU A 125 1.01 -1.02 0.19
N ILE A 126 -0.24 -0.61 -0.05
CA ILE A 126 -1.11 -1.28 -1.02
C ILE A 126 -0.58 -1.12 -2.44
N ILE A 127 -0.23 0.10 -2.87
CA ILE A 127 0.30 0.35 -4.20
C ILE A 127 1.61 -0.43 -4.42
N GLN A 128 2.50 -0.44 -3.44
CA GLN A 128 3.76 -1.17 -3.50
C GLN A 128 3.54 -2.70 -3.60
N ALA A 129 2.51 -3.24 -2.92
CA ALA A 129 2.15 -4.65 -3.05
C ALA A 129 1.60 -4.98 -4.45
N LEU A 130 0.82 -4.07 -5.06
CA LEU A 130 0.32 -4.23 -6.43
C LEU A 130 1.45 -4.12 -7.47
N GLU A 131 2.34 -3.13 -7.34
CA GLU A 131 3.53 -3.01 -8.21
C GLU A 131 4.37 -4.28 -8.13
N TRP A 132 4.66 -4.76 -6.92
CA TRP A 132 5.36 -6.02 -6.72
C TRP A 132 4.67 -7.21 -7.38
N LEU A 133 3.34 -7.30 -7.32
CA LEU A 133 2.58 -8.39 -7.95
C LEU A 133 2.58 -8.30 -9.48
N CYS A 134 2.69 -7.10 -10.05
CA CYS A 134 2.78 -6.82 -11.48
C CYS A 134 4.22 -6.77 -12.02
N ASN A 135 5.26 -6.85 -11.17
CA ASN A 135 6.66 -6.68 -11.56
C ASN A 135 7.24 -7.90 -12.30
N THR A 136 6.66 -8.29 -13.43
CA THR A 136 7.09 -9.39 -14.31
C THR A 136 7.11 -8.87 -15.75
N GLU A 137 7.91 -9.51 -16.61
CA GLU A 137 7.94 -9.16 -18.05
C GLU A 137 6.55 -9.20 -18.69
N THR A 138 5.73 -10.19 -18.32
CA THR A 138 4.35 -10.36 -18.83
C THR A 138 3.41 -10.79 -17.69
N PRO A 139 2.79 -9.83 -16.97
CA PRO A 139 1.80 -10.18 -15.95
C PRO A 139 0.58 -10.86 -16.59
N CYS A 140 0.05 -11.90 -15.94
CA CYS A 140 -1.14 -12.57 -16.44
C CYS A 140 -2.40 -11.69 -16.27
N SER A 141 -3.41 -11.93 -17.10
CA SER A 141 -4.67 -11.17 -17.12
C SER A 141 -5.34 -11.11 -15.74
N THR A 142 -5.36 -12.22 -15.00
CA THR A 142 -5.95 -12.29 -13.65
C THR A 142 -5.31 -11.30 -12.67
N VAL A 143 -3.99 -11.14 -12.73
CA VAL A 143 -3.28 -10.15 -11.89
C VAL A 143 -3.64 -8.74 -12.31
N LEU A 144 -3.79 -8.49 -13.60
CA LEU A 144 -4.15 -7.17 -14.12
C LEU A 144 -5.59 -6.78 -13.79
N ASP A 145 -6.52 -7.72 -13.91
CA ASP A 145 -7.91 -7.53 -13.51
C ASP A 145 -7.99 -7.23 -12.00
N PHE A 146 -7.29 -8.00 -11.17
CA PHE A 146 -7.20 -7.76 -9.73
C PHE A 146 -6.62 -6.39 -9.39
N THR A 147 -5.52 -6.00 -10.04
CA THR A 147 -4.91 -4.67 -9.86
C THR A 147 -5.85 -3.56 -10.30
N TYR A 148 -6.50 -3.70 -11.45
CA TYR A 148 -7.47 -2.74 -11.95
C TYR A 148 -8.64 -2.54 -10.99
N GLU A 149 -9.26 -3.63 -10.55
CA GLU A 149 -10.39 -3.58 -9.61
C GLU A 149 -9.97 -2.97 -8.28
N THR A 150 -8.82 -3.37 -7.74
CA THR A 150 -8.31 -2.83 -6.48
C THR A 150 -8.11 -1.32 -6.57
N LEU A 151 -7.43 -0.82 -7.61
CA LEU A 151 -7.25 0.62 -7.82
C LEU A 151 -8.60 1.34 -8.01
N MET A 152 -9.51 0.74 -8.78
CA MET A 152 -10.83 1.31 -9.02
C MET A 152 -11.63 1.50 -7.73
N TYR A 153 -11.66 0.49 -6.87
CA TYR A 153 -12.40 0.57 -5.61
C TYR A 153 -11.65 1.36 -4.53
N LEU A 154 -10.32 1.36 -4.51
CA LEU A 154 -9.54 2.27 -3.66
C LEU A 154 -9.87 3.74 -3.94
N SER A 155 -10.02 4.11 -5.21
CA SER A 155 -10.39 5.48 -5.58
C SER A 155 -11.76 5.93 -5.08
N GLN A 156 -12.59 5.01 -4.60
CA GLN A 156 -13.92 5.26 -4.05
C GLN A 156 -13.94 5.31 -2.51
N VAL A 157 -12.81 5.02 -1.85
CA VAL A 157 -12.71 5.05 -0.39
C VAL A 157 -12.89 6.49 0.11
N PRO A 158 -13.63 6.73 1.21
CA PRO A 158 -13.71 8.05 1.82
C PRO A 158 -12.32 8.62 2.11
N ARG A 159 -12.11 9.89 1.76
CA ARG A 159 -10.83 10.61 1.91
C ARG A 159 -9.70 10.19 0.96
N PHE A 160 -9.97 9.33 -0.03
CA PHE A 160 -8.97 8.90 -1.01
C PHE A 160 -8.17 10.08 -1.60
N ASN A 161 -8.82 11.14 -2.08
CA ASN A 161 -8.11 12.30 -2.64
C ASN A 161 -7.18 12.98 -1.63
N CYS A 162 -7.59 13.11 -0.36
CA CYS A 162 -6.75 13.70 0.68
C CYS A 162 -5.54 12.81 0.98
N VAL A 163 -5.75 11.50 0.99
CA VAL A 163 -4.70 10.51 1.20
C VAL A 163 -3.71 10.50 0.05
N LEU A 164 -4.21 10.56 -1.19
CA LEU A 164 -3.42 10.59 -2.41
C LEU A 164 -2.46 11.78 -2.44
N LEU A 165 -2.88 12.96 -1.95
CA LEU A 165 -2.01 14.14 -1.84
C LEU A 165 -0.81 13.96 -0.89
N LEU A 166 -0.84 12.94 -0.04
CA LEU A 166 0.13 12.71 1.04
C LEU A 166 1.03 11.48 0.79
N VAL A 167 0.87 10.80 -0.35
CA VAL A 167 1.68 9.63 -0.70
C VAL A 167 3.10 10.03 -1.10
N SER A 168 4.02 9.07 -1.03
CA SER A 168 5.41 9.31 -1.44
C SER A 168 5.57 9.44 -2.97
N ASP A 169 6.63 10.11 -3.42
CA ASP A 169 7.02 10.17 -4.84
C ASP A 169 7.20 8.77 -5.45
N GLU A 170 7.70 7.83 -4.66
CA GLU A 170 7.87 6.43 -5.05
C GLU A 170 6.51 5.77 -5.33
N THR A 171 5.49 6.09 -4.53
CA THR A 171 4.11 5.65 -4.76
C THR A 171 3.51 6.29 -6.01
N ILE A 172 3.77 7.58 -6.26
CA ILE A 172 3.34 8.25 -7.50
C ILE A 172 3.97 7.55 -8.71
N ARG A 173 5.26 7.23 -8.66
CA ARG A 173 5.96 6.47 -9.70
C ARG A 173 5.31 5.10 -9.93
N ALA A 174 5.06 4.36 -8.84
CA ALA A 174 4.43 3.04 -8.90
C ALA A 174 3.00 3.10 -9.50
N ILE A 175 2.19 4.09 -9.11
CA ILE A 175 0.86 4.34 -9.69
C ILE A 175 0.96 4.54 -11.20
N ASN A 176 1.89 5.39 -11.66
CA ASN A 176 2.05 5.65 -13.09
C ASN A 176 2.45 4.39 -13.86
N ILE A 177 3.36 3.57 -13.32
CA ILE A 177 3.75 2.29 -13.93
C ILE A 177 2.55 1.35 -14.03
N LEU A 178 1.78 1.20 -12.95
CA LEU A 178 0.60 0.33 -12.94
C LEU A 178 -0.44 0.81 -13.97
N LEU A 179 -0.72 2.11 -14.04
CA LEU A 179 -1.68 2.68 -15.00
C LEU A 179 -1.21 2.51 -16.45
N GLU A 180 0.07 2.72 -16.73
CA GLU A 180 0.64 2.46 -18.06
C GLU A 180 0.54 1.00 -18.44
N LEU A 181 0.83 0.11 -17.50
CA LEU A 181 0.77 -1.34 -17.71
C LEU A 181 -0.66 -1.76 -18.04
N LEU A 182 -1.65 -1.31 -17.25
CA LEU A 182 -3.07 -1.53 -17.55
C LEU A 182 -3.49 -0.93 -18.90
N GLN A 183 -2.94 0.22 -19.30
CA GLN A 183 -3.28 0.83 -20.59
C GLN A 183 -2.72 0.04 -21.78
N ARG A 184 -1.50 -0.49 -21.66
CA ARG A 184 -0.88 -1.33 -22.71
C ARG A 184 -1.71 -2.60 -22.93
N HIS A 185 -2.07 -3.29 -21.85
CA HIS A 185 -2.84 -4.54 -21.91
C HIS A 185 -4.33 -4.34 -22.22
N GLY A 186 -4.93 -3.20 -21.84
CA GLY A 186 -6.33 -2.91 -22.13
C GLY A 186 -6.60 -2.43 -23.57
N SER A 187 -5.55 -2.11 -24.32
CA SER A 187 -5.65 -1.75 -25.75
C SER A 187 -5.72 -2.98 -26.66
N ASP A 188 -5.24 -4.13 -26.18
CA ASP A 188 -5.49 -5.42 -26.81
C ASP A 188 -6.94 -5.83 -26.50
N GLU A 189 -7.75 -6.08 -27.54
CA GLU A 189 -9.22 -6.19 -27.52
C GLU A 189 -9.83 -7.28 -26.59
N GLN A 190 -9.05 -7.91 -25.72
CA GLN A 190 -9.48 -8.98 -24.82
C GLN A 190 -10.19 -8.48 -23.54
N HIS A 191 -9.94 -7.25 -23.08
CA HIS A 191 -10.52 -6.72 -21.84
C HIS A 191 -11.56 -5.61 -22.09
N LYS A 192 -12.73 -5.99 -22.61
CA LYS A 192 -13.90 -5.08 -22.75
C LYS A 192 -14.37 -4.44 -21.43
N GLU A 193 -13.83 -4.86 -20.29
CA GLU A 193 -14.32 -4.50 -18.96
C GLU A 193 -13.67 -3.22 -18.39
N TRP A 194 -12.48 -2.83 -18.85
CA TRP A 194 -11.77 -1.66 -18.31
C TRP A 194 -12.21 -0.33 -18.93
N LYS A 195 -13.51 -0.20 -19.25
CA LYS A 195 -14.12 0.99 -19.86
C LYS A 195 -13.89 2.27 -19.07
N LYS A 196 -13.61 2.15 -17.77
CA LYS A 196 -13.37 3.27 -16.85
C LYS A 196 -11.86 3.54 -16.60
N LEU A 197 -10.94 2.93 -17.34
CA LEU A 197 -9.50 3.13 -17.13
C LEU A 197 -9.08 4.60 -17.27
N ARG A 198 -9.68 5.34 -18.21
CA ARG A 198 -9.45 6.79 -18.33
C ARG A 198 -9.84 7.54 -17.06
N LYS A 199 -11.03 7.27 -16.52
CA LYS A 199 -11.51 7.86 -15.28
C LYS A 199 -10.63 7.45 -14.09
N LEU A 200 -10.18 6.20 -14.07
CA LEU A 200 -9.25 5.72 -13.04
C LEU A 200 -7.95 6.52 -13.06
N ARG A 201 -7.37 6.71 -14.24
CA ARG A 201 -6.17 7.53 -14.42
C ARG A 201 -6.40 8.95 -13.90
N GLU A 202 -7.50 9.59 -14.31
CA GLU A 202 -7.87 10.92 -13.82
C GLU A 202 -7.95 10.95 -12.29
N ASN A 203 -8.61 9.99 -11.64
CA ASN A 203 -8.71 9.95 -10.17
C ASN A 203 -7.34 9.93 -9.47
N TYR A 204 -6.37 9.22 -10.05
CA TYR A 204 -5.03 9.07 -9.47
C TYR A 204 -4.05 10.16 -9.89
N THR A 205 -4.35 10.94 -10.93
CA THR A 205 -3.48 12.05 -11.39
C THR A 205 -4.03 13.42 -11.05
N THR A 206 -5.29 13.57 -10.64
CA THR A 206 -5.89 14.89 -10.31
C THR A 206 -5.29 15.52 -9.04
N GLY A 207 -4.55 14.75 -8.25
CA GLY A 207 -3.83 15.23 -7.05
C GLY A 207 -2.39 15.72 -7.30
N PHE A 208 -1.86 15.58 -8.51
CA PHE A 208 -0.45 15.88 -8.82
C PHE A 208 -0.30 16.79 -10.04
#